data_AF-A0A945AWG3-F1
#
_entry.id   AF-A0A945AWG3-F1
#
_cell.length_a   1.000
_cell.length_b   1.000
_cell.length_c   1.000
_cell.angle_alpha   90.00
_cell.angle_beta   90.00
_cell.angle_gamma   90.00
#
_symmetry.space_group_name_H-M   'P 1'
#
loop_
_entity.id
_entity.type
_entity.pdbx_description
1 polymer ?
#
loop_
_entity_poly.entity_id
_entity_poly.type
_entity_poly.pdbx_seq_one_letter_code
_entity_poly.pdbx_strand_id
1 'polypeptide(L)' 'MKFSIGLLFGLWMSPLMAGDQPNILFIIADDASRDSFGAYGCQYVKTPGFDRI' A
#
# COMPACT_ATOMS: atom_id res chain seq x y z
N MET A 1 36.21 19.57 -23.07
CA MET A 1 36.47 18.63 -21.94
C MET A 1 36.06 19.17 -20.57
N LYS A 2 35.94 20.49 -20.33
CA LYS A 2 35.52 21.03 -19.01
C LYS A 2 34.01 21.02 -18.76
N PHE A 3 33.18 21.17 -19.81
CA PHE A 3 31.72 21.22 -19.70
C PHE A 3 31.06 19.87 -19.35
N SER A 4 31.71 18.76 -19.73
CA SER A 4 31.17 17.40 -19.54
C SER A 4 31.24 16.93 -18.08
N ILE A 5 32.17 17.47 -17.28
CA ILE A 5 32.37 17.09 -15.87
C ILE A 5 31.28 17.68 -14.97
N GLY A 6 30.84 18.93 -15.24
CA GLY A 6 29.77 19.56 -14.48
C GLY A 6 28.41 18.84 -14.64
N LEU A 7 28.15 18.31 -15.83
CA LEU A 7 26.92 17.54 -16.11
C LEU A 7 26.91 16.18 -15.38
N LEU A 8 28.07 15.52 -15.30
CA LEU A 8 28.25 14.27 -14.56
C LEU A 8 28.11 14.48 -13.04
N PHE A 9 28.55 15.62 -12.52
CA PHE A 9 28.39 15.96 -11.10
C PHE A 9 26.93 16.24 -10.71
N GLY A 10 26.16 16.87 -11.60
CA GLY A 10 24.74 17.17 -11.36
C GLY A 10 23.85 15.92 -11.28
N LEU A 11 24.17 14.87 -12.05
CA LEU A 11 23.43 13.59 -12.03
C LEU A 11 23.67 12.79 -10.74
N TRP A 12 24.86 12.90 -10.14
CA TRP A 12 25.21 12.24 -8.88
C TRP A 12 24.52 12.86 -7.65
N MET A 13 24.02 14.09 -7.76
CA MET A 13 23.42 14.85 -6.65
C MET A 13 21.89 14.79 -6.59
N SER A 14 21.26 13.92 -7.38
CA SER A 14 19.80 13.77 -7.40
C SER A 14 19.28 13.29 -6.03
N PRO A 15 18.43 14.05 -5.32
CA PRO A 15 17.87 13.60 -4.06
C PRO A 15 16.89 12.44 -4.31
N LEU A 16 17.14 11.30 -3.66
CA LEU A 16 16.17 10.21 -3.56
C LEU A 16 15.07 10.68 -2.59
N MET A 17 13.98 11.21 -3.15
CA MET A 17 12.77 11.48 -2.38
C MET A 17 12.14 10.13 -2.03
N ALA A 18 12.25 9.73 -0.77
CA ALA A 18 11.42 8.66 -0.24
C ALA A 18 9.96 9.15 -0.27
N GLY A 19 9.06 8.31 -0.76
CA GLY A 19 7.62 8.60 -0.70
C GLY A 19 7.14 8.71 0.75
N ASP A 20 5.96 9.29 0.95
CA ASP A 20 5.34 9.38 2.27
C ASP A 20 5.24 8.00 2.92
N GLN A 21 5.55 7.91 4.21
CA GLN A 21 5.46 6.65 4.95
C GLN A 21 3.98 6.33 5.24
N PRO A 22 3.39 5.28 4.64
CA PRO A 22 2.00 4.93 4.90
C PRO A 22 1.85 4.30 6.28
N ASN A 23 0.66 4.47 6.88
CA ASN A 23 0.27 3.70 8.05
C ASN A 23 -0.17 2.28 7.64
N ILE A 24 0.23 1.27 8.42
CA ILE A 24 -0.16 -0.12 8.19
C ILE A 24 -1.19 -0.53 9.25
N LEU A 25 -2.39 -0.90 8.81
CA LEU A 25 -3.42 -1.50 9.65
C LEU A 25 -3.56 -2.98 9.27
N PHE A 26 -3.10 -3.87 10.15
CA PHE A 26 -3.22 -5.31 9.99
C PHE A 26 -4.33 -5.85 10.90
N ILE A 27 -5.34 -6.49 10.29
CA ILE A 27 -6.51 -7.03 10.99
C ILE A 27 -6.56 -8.54 10.74
N ILE A 28 -6.75 -9.32 11.80
CA ILE A 28 -6.98 -10.77 11.74
C ILE A 28 -8.17 -11.13 12.63
N ALA A 29 -8.99 -12.06 12.17
CA ALA A 29 -10.11 -12.62 12.94
C ALA A 29 -9.89 -14.12 13.10
N ASP A 30 -10.00 -14.60 14.33
CA ASP A 30 -9.90 -16.02 14.66
C ASP A 30 -11.17 -16.75 14.25
N ASP A 31 -11.04 -17.97 13.72
CA ASP A 31 -12.15 -18.82 13.23
C ASP A 31 -13.15 -18.14 12.26
N ALA A 32 -12.74 -17.08 11.58
CA ALA A 32 -13.57 -16.42 10.57
C ALA A 32 -13.48 -17.15 9.22
N SER A 33 -14.50 -17.95 8.90
CA SER A 33 -14.61 -18.58 7.58
C SER A 33 -14.85 -17.53 6.48
N ARG A 34 -14.28 -17.78 5.30
CA ARG A 34 -14.54 -17.00 4.08
C ARG A 34 -16.05 -16.87 3.80
N ASP A 35 -16.82 -17.92 4.03
CA ASP A 35 -18.26 -17.93 3.72
C ASP A 35 -19.10 -17.11 4.72
N SER A 36 -18.48 -16.55 5.77
CA SER A 36 -19.13 -15.68 6.74
C SER A 36 -19.14 -14.21 6.34
N PHE A 37 -18.50 -13.81 5.23
CA PHE A 37 -18.47 -12.41 4.80
C PHE A 37 -19.35 -12.17 3.57
N GLY A 38 -20.06 -11.04 3.57
CA GLY A 38 -20.94 -10.63 2.48
C GLY A 38 -20.22 -10.50 1.14
N ALA A 39 -19.00 -9.96 1.13
CA ALA A 39 -18.14 -9.86 -0.06
C ALA A 39 -17.89 -11.22 -0.76
N TYR A 40 -17.98 -12.32 -0.02
CA TYR A 40 -17.81 -13.68 -0.55
C TYR A 40 -19.14 -14.42 -0.79
N GLY A 41 -20.27 -13.71 -0.72
CA GLY A 41 -21.60 -14.24 -1.03
C GLY A 41 -22.45 -14.61 0.18
N CYS A 42 -21.99 -14.36 1.42
CA CYS A 42 -22.80 -14.58 2.61
C CYS A 42 -24.06 -13.68 2.58
N GLN A 43 -25.24 -14.26 2.80
CA GLN A 43 -26.52 -13.51 2.77
C GLN A 43 -27.12 -13.28 4.17
N TYR A 44 -26.52 -13.85 5.22
CA TYR A 44 -27.12 -13.86 6.57
C TYR A 44 -26.24 -13.22 7.64
N VAL A 45 -24.91 -13.22 7.50
CA VAL A 45 -24.01 -12.44 8.35
C VAL A 45 -23.85 -11.04 7.78
N LYS A 46 -23.89 -10.02 8.63
CA LYS A 46 -23.75 -8.61 8.22
C LYS A 46 -22.34 -8.12 8.52
N THR A 47 -21.51 -7.97 7.48
CA THR A 47 -20.13 -7.47 7.57
C THR A 47 -19.90 -6.17 6.79
N PRO A 48 -20.76 -5.13 6.91
CA PRO A 48 -20.76 -3.98 6.00
C PRO A 48 -19.48 -3.13 6.02
N GLY A 49 -18.67 -3.22 7.09
CA GLY A 49 -17.36 -2.58 7.15
C GLY A 49 -16.32 -3.29 6.29
N PHE A 50 -16.34 -4.63 6.28
CA PHE A 50 -15.47 -5.46 5.44
C PHE A 50 -15.98 -5.48 4.00
N ASP A 51 -17.29 -5.63 3.80
CA ASP A 51 -17.92 -5.74 2.48
C ASP A 51 -17.80 -4.49 1.61
N ARG A 52 -17.47 -3.33 2.22
CA ARG A 52 -17.25 -2.07 1.52
C ARG A 52 -15.88 -2.00 0.84
N ILE A 53 -14.88 -2.68 1.39
CA ILE A 53 -13.48 -2.59 0.96
C ILE A 53 -13.25 -3.54 -0.21
#